data_AF-A0A967T0G4-F1
#
_entry.id   AF-A0A967T0G4-F1
#
_cell.length_a   1.000
_cell.length_b   1.000
_cell.length_c   1.000
_cell.angle_alpha   90.00
_cell.angle_beta   90.00
_cell.angle_gamma   90.00
#
_symmetry.space_group_name_H-M   'P 1'
#
loop_
_entity.id
_entity.type
_entity.pdbx_description
1 polymer ?
#
loop_
_entity_poly.entity_id
_entity_poly.type
_entity_poly.pdbx_seq_one_letter_code
_entity_poly.pdbx_strand_id
1 'polypeptide(L)'
;YYEENADQLKLIGIDAGDGPVKPSLETVKNGTYKPLSRSLYIYVAKSAAKRPAVQKFVEFYFDNAGELAQDVGYVPMPEEDIEAQKSAFRSFASDTVAVN
;
A
#
# COMPACT_ATOMS: atom_id res chain seq x y z
N TYR A 1 -15.79 -3.50 -8.13
CA TYR A 1 -17.00 -2.65 -8.22
C TYR A 1 -17.17 -1.93 -9.56
N TYR A 2 -16.44 -0.84 -9.87
CA TYR A 2 -16.68 -0.11 -11.13
C TYR A 2 -16.47 -0.99 -12.37
N GLU A 3 -15.35 -1.73 -12.42
CA GLU A 3 -15.02 -2.60 -13.56
C GLU A 3 -16.13 -3.62 -13.84
N GLU A 4 -16.80 -4.10 -12.81
CA GLU A 4 -17.89 -5.08 -12.89
C GLU A 4 -19.24 -4.47 -13.29
N ASN A 5 -19.38 -3.14 -13.28
CA ASN A 5 -20.64 -2.41 -13.49
C ASN A 5 -20.48 -1.25 -14.49
N ALA A 6 -19.49 -1.32 -15.38
CA ALA A 6 -19.11 -0.23 -16.27
C ALA A 6 -20.21 0.13 -17.31
N ASP A 7 -21.15 -0.77 -17.56
CA ASP A 7 -22.33 -0.58 -18.40
C ASP A 7 -23.43 0.25 -17.71
N GLN A 8 -23.48 0.23 -16.38
CA GLN A 8 -24.50 0.93 -15.58
C GLN A 8 -23.98 2.22 -14.94
N LEU A 9 -22.66 2.37 -14.83
CA LEU A 9 -22.03 3.45 -14.08
C LEU A 9 -21.26 4.40 -15.00
N LYS A 10 -21.51 5.71 -14.84
CA LYS A 10 -20.74 6.75 -15.50
C LYS A 10 -19.55 7.16 -14.62
N LEU A 11 -18.33 6.93 -15.12
CA LEU A 11 -17.11 7.33 -14.44
C LEU A 11 -16.91 8.86 -14.51
N ILE A 12 -16.73 9.49 -13.34
CA ILE A 12 -16.41 10.92 -13.23
C ILE A 12 -14.96 11.11 -12.77
N GLY A 13 -14.32 12.17 -13.27
CA GLY A 13 -13.00 12.57 -12.79
C GLY A 13 -13.10 13.36 -11.49
N ILE A 14 -12.05 13.29 -10.66
CA ILE A 14 -11.90 14.10 -9.45
C ILE A 14 -10.80 15.12 -9.70
N ASP A 15 -11.10 16.38 -9.39
CA ASP A 15 -10.13 17.47 -9.44
C ASP A 15 -9.56 17.71 -8.03
N ALA A 16 -8.24 17.66 -7.93
CA ALA A 16 -7.49 17.89 -6.70
C ALA A 16 -6.58 19.15 -6.78
N GLY A 17 -6.81 20.03 -7.74
CA GLY A 17 -6.08 21.28 -7.95
C GLY A 17 -5.38 21.40 -9.31
N ASP A 18 -5.22 20.29 -10.03
CA ASP A 18 -4.52 20.20 -11.32
C ASP A 18 -5.44 19.76 -12.48
N GLY A 19 -6.76 19.89 -12.28
CA GLY A 19 -7.78 19.45 -13.22
C GLY A 19 -8.29 18.02 -12.95
N PRO A 20 -9.38 17.62 -13.63
CA PRO A 20 -10.05 16.36 -13.33
C PRO A 20 -9.26 15.13 -13.82
N VAL A 21 -8.93 14.23 -12.89
CA VAL A 21 -8.29 12.94 -13.16
C VAL A 21 -9.31 11.82 -12.99
N LYS A 22 -9.40 10.91 -13.97
CA LYS A 22 -10.27 9.71 -13.85
C LYS A 22 -9.54 8.57 -13.14
N PRO A 23 -10.28 7.70 -12.43
CA PRO A 23 -9.67 6.49 -11.87
C PRO A 23 -9.25 5.55 -12.98
N SER A 24 -8.03 5.05 -12.90
CA SER A 24 -7.50 3.92 -13.66
C SER A 24 -6.44 3.23 -12.81
N LEU A 25 -6.03 2.02 -13.18
CA LEU A 25 -4.95 1.32 -12.49
C LEU A 25 -3.67 2.17 -12.48
N GLU A 26 -3.38 2.87 -13.58
CA GLU A 26 -2.24 3.78 -13.71
C GLU A 26 -2.35 4.98 -12.77
N THR A 27 -3.47 5.72 -12.79
CA THR A 27 -3.65 6.95 -11.98
C THR A 27 -3.76 6.64 -10.48
N VAL A 28 -4.20 5.43 -10.12
CA VAL A 28 -4.17 4.96 -8.73
C VAL A 28 -2.76 4.56 -8.32
N LYS A 29 -2.05 3.79 -9.16
CA LYS A 29 -0.70 3.29 -8.87
C LYS A 29 0.34 4.40 -8.77
N ASN A 30 0.28 5.42 -9.62
CA ASN A 30 1.18 6.57 -9.58
C ASN A 30 0.72 7.69 -8.62
N GLY A 31 -0.43 7.50 -7.96
CA GLY A 31 -0.97 8.44 -6.97
C GLY A 31 -1.50 9.74 -7.54
N THR A 32 -1.76 9.87 -8.84
CA THR A 32 -2.35 11.08 -9.43
C THR A 32 -3.87 11.15 -9.27
N TYR A 33 -4.54 10.04 -8.95
CA TYR A 33 -5.99 10.01 -8.66
C TYR A 33 -6.30 10.46 -7.22
N LYS A 34 -5.87 11.67 -6.86
CA LYS A 34 -6.05 12.23 -5.52
C LYS A 34 -7.48 12.76 -5.31
N PRO A 35 -8.01 12.69 -4.08
CA PRO A 35 -7.44 12.07 -2.88
C PRO A 35 -7.79 10.58 -2.73
N LEU A 36 -8.35 9.95 -3.76
CA LEU A 36 -8.96 8.62 -3.66
C LEU A 36 -7.96 7.46 -3.87
N SER A 37 -6.77 7.73 -4.42
CA SER A 37 -5.61 6.83 -4.42
C SER A 37 -4.75 7.06 -3.18
N ARG A 38 -5.06 6.39 -2.07
CA ARG A 38 -4.29 6.47 -0.81
C ARG A 38 -3.55 5.16 -0.53
N SER A 39 -2.29 5.27 -0.11
CA SER A 39 -1.54 4.13 0.41
C SER A 39 -2.09 3.69 1.76
N LEU A 40 -2.10 2.38 1.99
CA LEU A 40 -2.40 1.80 3.29
C LEU A 40 -1.10 1.56 4.06
N TYR A 41 -1.15 1.78 5.37
CA TYR A 41 0.00 1.63 6.25
C TYR A 41 -0.30 0.66 7.39
N ILE A 42 0.68 -0.17 7.73
CA ILE A 42 0.71 -0.93 8.97
C ILE A 42 1.69 -0.26 9.93
N TYR A 43 1.29 -0.11 11.19
CA TYR A 43 2.10 0.56 12.20
C TYR A 43 2.66 -0.48 13.18
N VAL A 44 3.98 -0.64 13.17
CA VAL A 44 4.67 -1.59 14.05
C VAL A 44 5.38 -0.82 15.16
N ALA A 45 5.02 -1.10 16.41
CA ALA A 45 5.73 -0.51 17.54
C ALA A 45 7.20 -0.97 17.57
N LYS A 46 8.14 -0.06 17.82
CA LYS A 46 9.58 -0.37 17.83
C LYS A 46 9.95 -1.45 18.85
N SER A 47 9.27 -1.47 20.01
CA SER A 47 9.42 -2.53 21.01
C SER A 47 8.96 -3.90 20.49
N ALA A 48 7.87 -3.93 19.72
CA ALA A 48 7.32 -5.14 19.14
C ALA A 48 8.16 -5.66 17.96
N ALA A 49 8.79 -4.77 17.18
CA ALA A 49 9.63 -5.11 16.03
C ALA A 49 10.87 -5.95 16.40
N LYS A 50 11.27 -5.96 17.68
CA LYS A 50 12.34 -6.84 18.19
C LYS A 50 11.92 -8.30 18.36
N ARG A 51 10.61 -8.59 18.35
CA ARG A 51 10.10 -9.95 18.55
C ARG A 51 10.15 -10.70 17.21
N PRO A 52 10.81 -11.89 17.14
CA PRO A 52 10.90 -12.65 15.89
C PRO A 52 9.54 -12.97 15.27
N ALA A 53 8.51 -13.22 16.09
CA ALA A 53 7.15 -13.48 15.61
C ALA A 53 6.54 -12.27 14.87
N VAL A 54 6.82 -11.05 15.32
CA VAL A 54 6.34 -9.83 14.66
C VAL A 54 7.08 -9.61 13.35
N GLN A 55 8.40 -9.82 13.34
CA GLN A 55 9.19 -9.70 12.12
C GLN A 55 8.69 -10.66 11.04
N LYS A 56 8.52 -11.93 11.39
CA LYS A 56 7.97 -12.95 10.48
C LYS A 56 6.57 -12.60 9.98
N PHE A 57 5.71 -12.06 10.85
CA PHE A 57 4.37 -11.64 10.43
C PHE A 57 4.40 -10.49 9.43
N VAL A 58 5.28 -9.50 9.64
CA VAL A 58 5.39 -8.36 8.72
C VAL A 58 6.01 -8.78 7.39
N GLU A 59 7.01 -9.67 7.38
CA GLU A 59 7.53 -10.25 6.14
C GLU A 59 6.44 -11.05 5.39
N PHE A 60 5.73 -11.93 6.10
CA PHE A 60 4.59 -12.66 5.55
C PHE A 60 3.52 -11.72 4.99
N TYR A 61 3.20 -10.63 5.68
CA TYR A 61 2.25 -9.63 5.19
C TYR A 61 2.68 -9.09 3.83
N PHE A 62 3.94 -8.67 3.66
CA PHE A 62 4.43 -8.15 2.38
C PHE A 62 4.46 -9.21 1.28
N ASP A 63 4.86 -10.44 1.60
CA ASP A 63 4.93 -11.54 0.63
C ASP A 63 3.54 -11.93 0.08
N ASN A 64 2.47 -11.66 0.83
CA ASN A 64 1.11 -12.06 0.45
C ASN A 64 0.19 -10.88 0.11
N ALA A 65 0.58 -9.63 0.45
CA ALA A 65 -0.28 -8.46 0.28
C ALA A 65 -0.64 -8.17 -1.18
N GLY A 66 0.24 -8.48 -2.14
CA GLY A 66 -0.01 -8.25 -3.56
C GLY A 66 -1.18 -9.08 -4.09
N GLU A 67 -1.18 -10.39 -3.79
CA GLU A 67 -2.25 -11.32 -4.20
C GLU A 67 -3.55 -10.99 -3.46
N LEU A 68 -3.49 -10.88 -2.13
CA LEU A 68 -4.68 -10.60 -1.30
C LEU A 68 -5.32 -9.23 -1.58
N ALA A 69 -4.55 -8.24 -2.03
CA ALA A 69 -5.07 -6.94 -2.42
C ALA A 69 -6.09 -7.09 -3.57
N GLN A 70 -5.82 -7.96 -4.54
CA GLN A 70 -6.69 -8.14 -5.70
C GLN A 70 -8.03 -8.77 -5.30
N ASP A 71 -8.02 -9.75 -4.39
CA ASP A 71 -9.22 -10.44 -3.90
C ASP A 71 -10.22 -9.50 -3.22
N VAL A 72 -9.74 -8.40 -2.62
CA VAL A 72 -10.57 -7.41 -1.92
C VAL A 72 -10.78 -6.12 -2.72
N GLY A 73 -10.32 -6.07 -3.98
CA GLY A 73 -10.52 -4.94 -4.89
C GLY A 73 -9.57 -3.77 -4.67
N TYR A 74 -8.41 -3.99 -4.04
CA TYR A 74 -7.31 -3.02 -3.97
C TYR A 74 -6.33 -3.17 -5.13
N VAL A 75 -5.61 -2.09 -5.42
CA VAL A 75 -4.51 -2.09 -6.39
C VAL A 75 -3.25 -2.58 -5.67
N PRO A 76 -2.59 -3.65 -6.17
CA PRO A 76 -1.39 -4.18 -5.54
C PRO A 76 -0.23 -3.18 -5.64
N MET A 77 0.60 -3.17 -4.59
CA MET A 77 1.83 -2.41 -4.56
C MET A 77 2.84 -2.97 -5.59
N PRO A 78 3.62 -2.13 -6.30
CA PRO A 78 4.70 -2.61 -7.16
C PRO A 78 5.69 -3.51 -6.42
N GLU A 79 6.21 -4.54 -7.07
CA GLU A 79 7.19 -5.47 -6.46
C GLU A 79 8.46 -4.75 -5.97
N GLU A 80 8.93 -3.74 -6.72
CA GLU A 80 10.06 -2.89 -6.32
C GLU A 80 9.80 -2.14 -5.01
N ASP A 81 8.57 -1.65 -4.83
CA ASP A 81 8.16 -0.95 -3.61
C ASP A 81 8.02 -1.93 -2.44
N ILE A 82 7.49 -3.13 -2.67
CA ILE A 82 7.40 -4.19 -1.66
C ILE A 82 8.79 -4.53 -1.12
N GLU A 83 9.77 -4.75 -2.00
CA GLU A 83 11.13 -5.07 -1.59
C GLU A 83 11.81 -3.89 -0.88
N ALA A 84 11.56 -2.65 -1.33
CA ALA A 84 12.01 -1.45 -0.63
C ALA A 84 11.41 -1.36 0.79
N GLN A 85 10.11 -1.66 0.97
CA GLN A 85 9.47 -1.66 2.29
C GLN A 85 9.98 -2.79 3.20
N LYS A 86 10.23 -4.00 2.66
CA LYS A 86 10.83 -5.10 3.42
C LYS A 86 12.24 -4.74 3.90
N SER A 87 13.03 -4.12 3.03
CA SER A 87 14.37 -3.61 3.39
C SER A 87 14.30 -2.54 4.49
N ALA A 88 13.40 -1.55 4.34
CA ALA A 88 13.19 -0.51 5.34
C ALA A 88 12.74 -1.10 6.70
N PHE A 89 11.82 -2.07 6.69
CA PHE A 89 11.38 -2.74 7.90
C PHE A 89 12.49 -3.54 8.59
N ARG A 90 13.33 -4.26 7.83
CA ARG A 90 14.49 -4.97 8.37
C ARG A 90 15.47 -4.01 9.06
N SER A 91 15.76 -2.87 8.43
CA SER A 91 16.58 -1.81 9.05
C SER A 91 15.93 -1.32 10.34
N PHE A 92 14.66 -0.94 10.30
CA PHE A 92 13.89 -0.47 11.47
C PHE A 92 13.87 -1.48 12.63
N ALA A 93 13.76 -2.78 12.31
CA ALA A 93 13.75 -3.85 13.30
C ALA A 93 15.15 -4.13 13.88
N SER A 94 16.21 -3.90 13.11
CA SER A 94 17.60 -4.03 13.54
C SER A 94 18.15 -2.83 14.31
N ASP A 95 17.53 -1.65 14.12
CA ASP A 95 17.92 -0.41 14.80
C ASP A 95 17.72 -0.55 16.31
N THR A 96 18.82 -0.86 16.99
CA THR A 96 18.88 -0.88 18.44
C THR A 96 18.62 0.53 18.93
N VAL A 97 17.53 0.73 19.68
CA VAL A 97 17.34 1.97 20.45
C VAL A 97 18.54 2.09 21.39
N ALA A 98 19.51 2.93 21.05
CA ALA A 98 20.37 3.54 22.05
C ALA A 98 19.44 4.35 22.94
N VAL A 99 19.15 3.81 24.11
CA VAL A 99 18.47 4.55 25.18
C VAL A 99 19.52 5.51 25.71
N ASN A 100 19.40 6.79 25.35
CA ASN A 100 19.99 7.90 26.08
C ASN A 100 18.88 8.59 26.86
#